data_AF-A0A853EWN1-F1
#
_entry.id   AF-A0A853EWN1-F1
#
_cell.length_a   1.000
_cell.length_b   1.000
_cell.length_c   1.000
_cell.angle_alpha   90.00
_cell.angle_beta   90.00
_cell.angle_gamma   90.00
#
_symmetry.space_group_name_H-M   'P 1'
#
loop_
_entity.id
_entity.type
_entity.pdbx_description
1 polymer ?
#
loop_
_entity_poly.entity_id
_entity_poly.type
_entity_poly.pdbx_seq_one_letter_code
_entity_poly.pdbx_strand_id
1 'polypeptide(L)'
;MTQWKIDPSGVQSILTTVNTDATELGTALSEDKFQAVLDGLTWGGMITQDVPTAVNALFADQTANLTNINNRINAGTVGVANAVIAYNNGQEDMSATYQAELLSSAVDGDFSYFVEHGHQG
;
A
#
# COMPACT_ATOMS: atom_id res chain seq x y z
N MET A 1 22.40 4.15 -18.27
CA MET A 1 21.01 3.92 -17.83
C MET A 1 21.06 3.36 -16.42
N THR A 2 20.39 3.98 -15.45
CA THR A 2 20.27 3.41 -14.10
C THR A 2 19.40 2.16 -14.21
N GLN A 3 19.98 0.99 -13.94
CA GLN A 3 19.30 -0.29 -14.04
C GLN A 3 18.09 -0.28 -13.09
N TRP A 4 16.89 -0.51 -13.62
CA TRP A 4 15.67 -0.55 -12.81
C TRP A 4 15.66 -1.87 -12.05
N LYS A 5 15.79 -1.83 -10.72
CA LYS A 5 15.83 -3.00 -9.84
C LYS A 5 15.02 -2.72 -8.59
N ILE A 6 14.05 -3.58 -8.31
CA ILE A 6 13.34 -3.58 -7.03
C ILE A 6 14.23 -4.24 -5.97
N ASP A 7 14.31 -3.63 -4.78
CA ASP A 7 14.86 -4.25 -3.57
C ASP A 7 13.68 -4.74 -2.71
N PRO A 8 13.37 -6.05 -2.71
CA PRO A 8 12.24 -6.59 -1.95
C PRO A 8 12.37 -6.35 -0.45
N SER A 9 13.60 -6.41 0.08
CA SER A 9 13.85 -6.22 1.51
C SER A 9 13.63 -4.77 1.94
N GLY A 10 14.08 -3.82 1.12
CA GLY A 10 13.81 -2.40 1.30
C GLY A 10 12.32 -2.08 1.25
N VAL A 11 11.59 -2.65 0.29
CA VAL A 11 10.13 -2.47 0.21
C VAL A 11 9.42 -3.05 1.44
N GLN A 12 9.79 -4.26 1.88
CA GLN A 12 9.21 -4.88 3.07
C GLN A 12 9.44 -4.03 4.33
N SER A 13 10.63 -3.46 4.49
CA SER A 13 10.94 -2.54 5.59
C SER A 13 10.00 -1.34 5.60
N ILE A 14 9.84 -0.69 4.44
CA ILE A 14 8.93 0.47 4.30
C ILE A 14 7.49 0.07 4.61
N LEU A 15 6.99 -1.05 4.08
CA LEU A 15 5.62 -1.50 4.34
C LEU A 15 5.39 -1.84 5.82
N THR A 16 6.43 -2.32 6.51
CA THR A 16 6.37 -2.57 7.96
C THR A 16 6.22 -1.26 8.72
N THR A 17 7.01 -0.24 8.39
CA THR A 17 6.87 1.10 8.99
C THR A 17 5.49 1.70 8.72
N VAL A 18 5.01 1.64 7.48
CA VAL A 18 3.67 2.16 7.13
C VAL A 18 2.57 1.47 7.94
N ASN A 19 2.66 0.16 8.15
CA ASN A 19 1.67 -0.57 8.97
C ASN A 19 1.74 -0.18 10.45
N THR A 20 2.93 0.06 11.00
CA THR A 20 3.10 0.58 12.36
C THR A 20 2.43 1.95 12.48
N ASP A 21 2.75 2.88 11.59
CA ASP A 21 2.19 4.23 11.59
C ASP A 21 0.66 4.21 11.41
N ALA A 22 0.14 3.32 10.56
CA ALA A 22 -1.30 3.14 10.36
C ALA A 22 -2.00 2.64 11.63
N THR A 23 -1.35 1.74 12.37
CA THR A 23 -1.86 1.20 13.65
C THR A 23 -1.87 2.27 14.73
N GLU A 24 -0.80 3.06 14.82
CA GLU A 24 -0.72 4.20 15.75
C GLU A 24 -1.80 5.24 15.43
N LEU A 25 -1.99 5.57 14.14
CA LEU A 25 -3.05 6.45 13.69
C LEU A 25 -4.43 5.90 14.08
N GLY A 26 -4.72 4.63 13.78
CA GLY A 26 -5.98 3.99 14.16
C GLY A 26 -6.26 4.04 15.66
N THR A 27 -5.22 3.81 16.48
CA THR A 27 -5.33 3.89 17.95
C THR A 27 -5.53 5.33 18.45
N ALA A 28 -4.88 6.30 17.82
CA ALA A 28 -5.04 7.70 18.16
C ALA A 28 -6.47 8.21 17.88
N LEU A 29 -7.16 7.57 16.95
CA LEU A 29 -8.48 7.93 16.45
C LEU A 29 -9.60 7.05 17.00
N SER A 30 -9.38 6.36 18.12
CA SER A 30 -10.41 5.52 18.72
C SER A 30 -11.65 6.33 19.11
N GLU A 31 -12.83 5.75 18.88
CA GLU A 31 -14.13 6.34 19.18
C GLU A 31 -14.23 6.80 20.65
N ASP A 32 -13.64 6.04 21.58
CA ASP A 32 -13.54 6.38 23.01
C ASP A 32 -12.93 7.76 23.27
N LYS A 33 -11.91 8.17 22.49
CA LYS A 33 -11.26 9.48 22.68
C LYS A 33 -12.16 10.62 22.22
N PHE A 34 -12.93 10.40 21.15
CA PHE A 34 -13.90 11.38 20.66
C PHE A 34 -15.07 11.49 21.63
N GLN A 35 -15.58 10.36 22.13
CA GLN A 35 -16.67 10.34 23.11
C GLN A 35 -16.29 11.07 24.40
N ALA A 36 -15.06 10.91 24.90
CA ALA A 36 -14.59 11.64 26.08
C ALA A 36 -14.60 13.18 25.88
N VAL A 37 -14.29 13.67 24.68
CA VAL A 37 -14.38 15.11 24.38
C VAL A 37 -15.83 15.56 24.33
N LEU A 38 -16.72 14.75 23.74
CA LEU A 38 -18.15 15.05 23.67
C LEU A 38 -18.81 15.07 25.04
N ASP A 39 -18.51 14.09 25.89
CA ASP A 39 -18.97 14.03 27.27
C ASP A 39 -18.51 15.28 28.04
N GLY A 40 -17.26 15.71 27.81
CA GLY A 40 -16.70 16.94 28.36
C GLY A 40 -17.38 18.23 27.90
N LEU A 41 -18.24 18.19 26.88
CA LEU A 41 -18.99 19.35 26.37
C LEU A 41 -20.46 19.38 26.84
N THR A 42 -20.93 18.33 27.52
CA THR A 42 -22.32 18.22 27.99
C THR A 42 -22.68 19.15 29.14
N TRP A 43 -21.73 19.89 29.72
CA TRP A 43 -21.97 20.88 30.77
C TRP A 43 -22.70 22.14 30.28
N GLY A 44 -22.76 22.35 28.96
CA GLY A 44 -23.41 23.49 28.34
C GLY A 44 -24.94 23.37 28.35
N GLY A 45 -25.63 24.26 29.07
CA GLY A 45 -27.09 24.39 28.99
C GLY A 45 -27.58 24.96 27.65
N MET A 46 -28.88 25.27 27.55
CA MET A 46 -29.54 25.77 26.31
C MET A 46 -28.82 26.92 25.60
N ILE A 47 -28.09 27.79 26.31
CA ILE A 47 -27.40 28.96 25.73
C ILE A 47 -26.13 28.56 24.96
N THR A 48 -25.51 27.42 25.31
CA THR A 48 -24.25 26.96 24.70
C THR A 48 -24.41 25.69 23.87
N GLN A 49 -25.65 25.23 23.62
CA GLN A 49 -25.98 24.00 22.89
C GLN A 49 -25.45 23.97 21.44
N ASP A 50 -25.26 25.12 20.80
CA ASP A 50 -24.71 25.19 19.45
C ASP A 50 -23.24 24.74 19.40
N VAL A 51 -22.48 24.89 20.50
CA VAL A 51 -21.07 24.48 20.59
C VAL A 51 -20.91 22.95 20.52
N PRO A 52 -21.53 22.13 21.40
CA PRO A 52 -21.45 20.68 21.30
C PRO A 52 -22.04 20.16 19.98
N THR A 53 -23.03 20.84 19.40
CA THR A 53 -23.58 20.49 18.09
C THR A 53 -22.55 20.68 16.97
N ALA A 54 -21.87 21.82 16.93
CA ALA A 54 -20.81 22.10 15.95
C ALA A 54 -19.61 21.16 16.12
N VAL A 55 -19.23 20.85 17.36
CA VAL A 55 -18.13 19.90 17.63
C VAL A 55 -18.50 18.48 17.21
N ASN A 56 -19.74 18.04 17.46
CA ASN A 56 -20.24 16.75 16.95
C ASN A 56 -20.16 16.66 15.43
N ALA A 57 -20.60 17.70 14.72
CA ALA A 57 -20.53 17.75 13.26
C ALA A 57 -19.08 17.69 12.76
N LEU A 58 -18.17 18.43 13.40
CA LEU A 58 -16.74 18.37 13.09
C LEU A 58 -16.20 16.95 13.29
N PHE A 59 -16.52 16.29 14.40
CA PHE A 59 -16.03 14.93 14.65
C PHE A 59 -16.61 13.92 13.65
N ALA A 60 -17.88 14.03 13.27
CA ALA A 60 -18.45 13.19 12.21
C ALA A 60 -17.67 13.34 10.89
N ASP A 61 -17.37 14.58 10.48
CA ASP A 61 -16.59 14.86 9.28
C ASP A 61 -15.14 14.35 9.39
N GLN A 62 -14.50 14.55 10.54
CA GLN A 62 -13.14 14.06 10.77
C GLN A 62 -13.09 12.53 10.75
N THR A 63 -14.04 11.83 11.36
CA THR A 63 -14.14 10.37 11.31
C THR A 63 -14.18 9.88 9.87
N ALA A 64 -15.04 10.46 9.02
CA ALA A 64 -15.11 10.11 7.60
C ALA A 64 -13.79 10.36 6.85
N ASN A 65 -13.15 11.50 7.08
CA ASN A 65 -11.86 11.83 6.48
C ASN A 65 -10.76 10.85 6.89
N LEU A 66 -10.73 10.49 8.17
CA LEU A 66 -9.75 9.58 8.73
C LEU A 66 -9.94 8.13 8.28
N THR A 67 -11.18 7.66 8.19
CA THR A 67 -11.51 6.37 7.55
C THR A 67 -11.00 6.34 6.11
N ASN A 68 -11.20 7.41 5.34
CA ASN A 68 -10.70 7.49 3.97
C ASN A 68 -9.17 7.48 3.90
N ILE A 69 -8.47 8.13 4.82
CA ILE A 69 -7.01 8.06 4.92
C ILE A 69 -6.56 6.63 5.18
N ASN A 70 -7.17 5.93 6.13
CA ASN A 70 -6.82 4.54 6.44
C ASN A 70 -7.06 3.62 5.23
N ASN A 71 -8.19 3.78 4.52
CA ASN A 71 -8.47 3.05 3.29
C ASN A 71 -7.39 3.26 2.22
N ARG A 72 -6.89 4.50 2.06
CA ARG A 72 -5.80 4.80 1.12
C ARG A 72 -4.49 4.17 1.53
N ILE A 73 -4.15 4.19 2.83
CA ILE A 73 -2.96 3.53 3.35
C ILE A 73 -3.01 2.03 3.04
N ASN A 74 -4.14 1.37 3.37
CA ASN A 74 -4.32 -0.06 3.10
C ASN A 74 -4.22 -0.38 1.61
N ALA A 75 -4.89 0.40 0.75
CA ALA A 75 -4.81 0.24 -0.70
C ALA A 75 -3.37 0.42 -1.23
N GLY A 76 -2.64 1.41 -0.69
CA GLY A 76 -1.24 1.64 -1.02
C GLY A 76 -0.35 0.47 -0.63
N THR A 77 -0.46 -0.01 0.61
CA THR A 77 0.31 -1.16 1.12
C THR A 77 0.06 -2.40 0.27
N VAL A 78 -1.20 -2.73 -0.01
CA VAL A 78 -1.58 -3.88 -0.84
C VAL A 78 -1.08 -3.71 -2.28
N GLY A 79 -1.25 -2.52 -2.87
CA GLY A 79 -0.80 -2.25 -4.23
C GLY A 79 0.70 -2.41 -4.41
N VAL A 80 1.49 -1.85 -3.48
CA VAL A 80 2.96 -1.96 -3.50
C VAL A 80 3.40 -3.41 -3.29
N ALA A 81 2.82 -4.13 -2.33
CA ALA A 81 3.14 -5.53 -2.11
C ALA A 81 2.88 -6.39 -3.37
N ASN A 82 1.73 -6.19 -4.01
CA ASN A 82 1.39 -6.91 -5.25
C ASN A 82 2.31 -6.53 -6.42
N ALA A 83 2.76 -5.28 -6.52
CA ALA A 83 3.71 -4.88 -7.54
C ALA A 83 5.05 -5.62 -7.39
N VAL A 84 5.54 -5.81 -6.17
CA VAL A 84 6.77 -6.60 -5.91
C VAL A 84 6.57 -8.07 -6.29
N ILE A 85 5.43 -8.66 -5.93
CA ILE A 85 5.10 -10.06 -6.29
C ILE A 85 5.05 -10.22 -7.81
N ALA A 86 4.31 -9.35 -8.50
CA ALA A 86 4.19 -9.39 -9.96
C ALA A 86 5.54 -9.23 -10.66
N TYR A 87 6.42 -8.37 -10.13
CA TYR A 87 7.77 -8.20 -10.64
C TYR A 87 8.61 -9.49 -10.50
N ASN A 88 8.59 -10.13 -9.33
CA ASN A 88 9.34 -11.37 -9.10
C ASN A 88 8.81 -12.51 -9.98
N ASN A 89 7.48 -12.70 -10.03
CA ASN A 89 6.87 -13.71 -10.89
C ASN A 89 7.23 -13.48 -12.35
N GLY A 90 7.20 -12.23 -12.83
CA GLY A 90 7.60 -11.90 -14.19
C GLY A 90 9.07 -12.23 -14.48
N GLN A 91 9.98 -12.08 -13.51
CA GLN A 91 11.37 -12.50 -13.68
C GLN A 91 11.51 -14.03 -13.73
N GLU A 92 10.76 -14.75 -12.89
CA GLU A 92 10.74 -16.22 -12.89
C GLU A 92 10.20 -16.76 -14.22
N ASP A 93 9.07 -16.24 -14.69
CA ASP A 93 8.46 -16.61 -15.97
C ASP A 93 9.39 -16.32 -17.16
N MET A 94 10.03 -15.16 -17.16
CA MET A 94 11.00 -14.80 -18.19
C MET A 94 12.21 -15.74 -18.17
N SER A 95 12.77 -16.03 -16.98
CA SER A 95 13.88 -16.96 -16.82
C SER A 95 13.52 -18.38 -17.28
N ALA A 96 12.33 -18.86 -16.90
CA ALA A 96 11.83 -20.17 -17.32
C ALA A 96 11.66 -20.25 -18.84
N THR A 97 11.15 -19.19 -19.47
CA THR A 97 11.00 -19.12 -20.93
C THR A 97 12.36 -19.20 -21.62
N TYR A 98 13.34 -18.40 -21.22
CA TYR A 98 14.69 -18.46 -21.79
C TYR A 98 15.38 -19.82 -21.58
N GLN A 99 15.14 -20.50 -20.45
CA GLN A 99 15.65 -21.84 -20.21
C GLN A 99 14.99 -22.89 -21.12
N ALA A 100 13.68 -22.77 -21.36
CA ALA A 100 12.96 -23.66 -22.26
C ALA A 100 13.45 -23.49 -23.71
N GLU A 101 13.59 -22.25 -24.17
CA GLU A 101 14.10 -21.93 -25.51
C GLU A 101 15.56 -22.39 -25.66
N LEU A 102 16.39 -22.28 -24.62
CA LEU A 102 17.76 -22.79 -24.64
C LEU A 102 17.79 -24.30 -24.92
N LEU A 103 16.92 -25.06 -24.26
CA LEU A 103 16.84 -26.50 -24.47
C LEU A 103 16.32 -26.83 -25.87
N SER A 104 15.36 -26.07 -26.40
CA SER A 104 14.84 -26.26 -27.77
C SER A 104 15.92 -25.98 -28.82
N SER A 105 16.55 -24.81 -28.75
CA SER A 105 17.61 -24.39 -29.68
C SER A 105 18.83 -25.31 -29.64
N ALA A 106 19.11 -25.94 -28.49
CA ALA A 106 20.19 -26.93 -28.39
C ALA A 106 19.89 -28.22 -29.19
N VAL A 107 18.62 -28.52 -29.46
CA VAL A 107 18.18 -29.70 -30.20
C VAL A 107 18.17 -29.45 -31.70
N ASP A 108 17.62 -28.31 -32.15
CA ASP A 108 17.41 -28.02 -33.57
C ASP A 108 18.42 -27.03 -34.17
N GLY A 109 19.20 -26.33 -33.34
CA GLY A 109 20.16 -25.32 -33.75
C GLY A 109 19.53 -23.98 -34.16
N ASP A 110 18.23 -23.76 -33.94
CA ASP A 110 17.55 -22.50 -34.23
C ASP A 110 17.69 -21.52 -33.04
N PHE A 111 18.47 -20.46 -33.23
CA PHE A 111 18.69 -19.41 -32.21
C PHE A 111 17.86 -18.15 -32.46
N SER A 112 16.90 -18.17 -33.38
CA SER A 112 16.10 -17.00 -33.79
C SER A 112 15.40 -16.31 -32.59
N TYR A 113 14.90 -17.10 -31.63
CA TYR A 113 14.29 -16.57 -30.41
C TYR A 113 15.22 -15.61 -29.66
N PHE A 114 16.49 -15.98 -29.47
CA PHE A 114 17.48 -15.15 -28.75
C PHE A 114 17.90 -13.92 -29.56
N VAL A 115 17.86 -13.99 -30.88
CA VAL A 115 18.16 -12.82 -31.74
C VAL A 115 17.05 -11.78 -31.63
N GLU A 116 15.80 -12.22 -31.55
CA GLU A 116 14.63 -11.34 -31.49
C GLU A 116 14.38 -10.79 -30.07
N HIS A 117 14.59 -11.60 -29.03
CA HIS A 117 14.21 -11.27 -27.65
C HIS A 117 15.40 -10.98 -26.73
N GLY A 118 16.58 -11.53 -27.04
CA GLY A 118 17.79 -11.40 -26.25
C GLY A 118 18.47 -10.05 -26.44
N HIS A 119 19.26 -9.66 -25.43
CA HIS A 119 20.09 -8.46 -25.54
C HIS A 119 21.20 -8.72 -26.56
N GLN A 120 21.21 -8.00 -27.68
CA GLN A 120 22.35 -7.97 -28.59
C GLN A 120 23.50 -7.29 -27.85
N GLY A 121 24.47 -8.09 -27.41
CA GLY A 121 25.74 -7.62 -26.87
C GLY A 121 26.65 -7.12 -27.97
#